data_AF-A0A7X0NLJ6-F1
#
_entry.id   AF-A0A7X0NLJ6-F1
#
_cell.length_a   1.000
_cell.length_b   1.000
_cell.length_c   1.000
_cell.angle_alpha   90.00
_cell.angle_beta   90.00
_cell.angle_gamma   90.00
#
_symmetry.space_group_name_H-M   'P 1'
#
loop_
_entity.id
_entity.type
_entity.pdbx_description
1 polymer ?
#
loop_
_entity_poly.entity_id
_entity_poly.type
_entity_poly.pdbx_seq_one_letter_code
_entity_poly.pdbx_strand_id
1 'polypeptide(L)'
;MNLYTALVDDAGLFPPTSLHMDEALARNQRDLERGDDVLTHRFLCPASRLERLRGKDYRPRRIGLIADTSTLPDWGDLPVDYVEMKLPPDTSVEELAGRLELGAGVRLFAEVPPRKMSVDVPDGVGLKVRCGGTTADAFPPVEHLGQFIRSCVESGIPFKASAGLHHAVRHFDPSLGVDRHGFLNLLLGVCEAVEGRDPAPVLRTTDVGHLVRMATAVQEDTARRARQLMVSYGSCSTSTPIDDLRTLGLIS
;
A
#
# COMPACT_ATOMS: atom_id res chain seq x y z
N MET A 1 -2.44 19.39 -2.47
CA MET A 1 -2.83 17.95 -2.54
C MET A 1 -3.00 17.44 -1.12
N ASN A 2 -4.11 16.79 -0.76
CA ASN A 2 -4.30 16.26 0.61
C ASN A 2 -3.48 14.98 0.80
N LEU A 3 -3.01 14.74 2.03
CA LEU A 3 -2.24 13.58 2.44
C LEU A 3 -3.00 12.26 2.22
N TYR A 4 -4.34 12.29 2.23
CA TYR A 4 -5.15 11.07 2.10
C TYR A 4 -5.64 10.78 0.68
N THR A 5 -5.45 11.70 -0.25
CA THR A 5 -5.96 11.53 -1.62
C THR A 5 -5.30 10.34 -2.31
N ALA A 6 -6.13 9.49 -2.93
CA ALA A 6 -5.74 8.29 -3.66
C ALA A 6 -4.73 7.43 -2.85
N LEU A 7 -5.09 7.11 -1.60
CA LEU A 7 -4.23 6.39 -0.65
C LEU A 7 -4.52 4.89 -0.61
N VAL A 8 -5.78 4.49 -0.79
CA VAL A 8 -6.23 3.10 -0.54
C VAL A 8 -6.60 2.40 -1.84
N ASP A 9 -5.95 1.27 -2.12
CA ASP A 9 -6.37 0.35 -3.19
C ASP A 9 -7.35 -0.69 -2.66
N ASP A 10 -8.27 -1.12 -3.53
CA ASP A 10 -9.25 -2.17 -3.24
C ASP A 10 -8.57 -3.55 -3.30
N ALA A 11 -8.25 -4.10 -2.13
CA ALA A 11 -7.71 -5.44 -1.96
C ALA A 11 -8.77 -6.45 -1.48
N GLY A 12 -10.03 -6.29 -1.89
CA GLY A 12 -11.15 -7.11 -1.40
C GLY A 12 -11.03 -8.60 -1.66
N LEU A 13 -10.33 -8.98 -2.73
CA LEU A 13 -10.08 -10.38 -3.08
C LEU A 13 -9.10 -11.08 -2.13
N PHE A 14 -8.41 -10.33 -1.25
CA PHE A 14 -7.35 -10.85 -0.40
C PHE A 14 -7.84 -11.01 1.05
N PRO A 15 -7.23 -11.93 1.83
CA PRO A 15 -7.53 -12.08 3.24
C PRO A 15 -7.32 -10.77 4.03
N PRO A 16 -8.07 -10.58 5.14
CA PRO A 16 -9.03 -11.51 5.73
C PRO A 16 -10.41 -11.53 5.06
N THR A 17 -10.78 -10.51 4.27
CA THR A 17 -12.13 -10.42 3.69
C THR A 17 -12.35 -11.47 2.60
N SER A 18 -11.41 -11.64 1.68
CA SER A 18 -11.43 -12.68 0.63
C SER A 18 -12.75 -12.73 -0.15
N LEU A 19 -13.27 -11.57 -0.57
CA LEU A 19 -14.53 -11.46 -1.31
C LEU A 19 -14.53 -12.32 -2.58
N HIS A 20 -15.72 -12.77 -2.95
CA HIS A 20 -15.93 -13.34 -4.26
C HIS A 20 -15.72 -12.28 -5.36
N MET A 21 -15.36 -12.70 -6.58
CA MET A 21 -15.08 -11.75 -7.69
C MET A 21 -16.22 -10.76 -7.89
N ASP A 22 -17.45 -11.27 -7.92
CA ASP A 22 -18.66 -10.48 -8.17
C ASP A 22 -18.92 -9.46 -7.08
N GLU A 23 -18.70 -9.82 -5.82
CA GLU A 23 -18.88 -8.91 -4.68
C GLU A 23 -17.81 -7.82 -4.65
N ALA A 24 -16.57 -8.18 -4.94
CA ALA A 24 -15.45 -7.24 -4.99
C ALA A 24 -15.62 -6.23 -6.14
N LEU A 25 -16.10 -6.68 -7.31
CA LEU A 25 -16.40 -5.80 -8.43
C LEU A 25 -17.59 -4.90 -8.17
N ALA A 26 -18.67 -5.43 -7.59
CA ALA A 26 -19.82 -4.62 -7.19
C ALA A 26 -19.44 -3.56 -6.15
N ARG A 27 -18.52 -3.87 -5.22
CA ARG A 27 -17.95 -2.87 -4.32
C ARG A 27 -17.12 -1.83 -5.06
N ASN A 28 -16.16 -2.25 -5.88
CA ASN A 28 -15.32 -1.33 -6.64
C ASN A 28 -16.15 -0.37 -7.51
N GLN A 29 -17.21 -0.87 -8.15
CA GLN A 29 -18.13 -0.05 -8.93
C GLN A 29 -18.87 0.97 -8.05
N ARG A 30 -19.46 0.55 -6.93
CA ARG A 30 -20.15 1.47 -6.00
C ARG A 30 -19.21 2.53 -5.44
N ASP A 31 -17.98 2.15 -5.11
CA ASP A 31 -16.98 3.07 -4.56
C ASP A 31 -16.55 4.10 -5.62
N LEU A 32 -16.41 3.68 -6.88
CA LEU A 32 -16.17 4.58 -8.01
C LEU A 32 -17.34 5.54 -8.26
N GLU A 33 -18.58 5.07 -8.14
CA GLU A 33 -19.79 5.90 -8.28
C GLU A 33 -19.93 6.93 -7.14
N ARG A 34 -19.49 6.57 -5.93
CA ARG A 34 -19.45 7.49 -4.78
C ARG A 34 -18.35 8.53 -4.88
N GLY A 35 -17.21 8.19 -5.48
CA GLY A 35 -16.10 9.10 -5.74
C GLY A 35 -15.40 9.62 -4.48
N ASP A 36 -15.19 8.76 -3.48
CA ASP A 36 -14.43 9.15 -2.28
C ASP A 36 -12.94 9.31 -2.60
N ASP A 37 -12.42 10.52 -2.44
CA ASP A 37 -11.05 10.90 -2.83
C ASP A 37 -9.95 10.12 -2.08
N VAL A 38 -10.26 9.45 -0.97
CA VAL A 38 -9.29 8.61 -0.26
C VAL A 38 -8.94 7.36 -1.07
N LEU A 39 -9.85 6.89 -1.91
CA LEU A 39 -9.66 5.67 -2.69
C LEU A 39 -8.90 5.97 -3.98
N THR A 40 -8.02 5.05 -4.38
CA THR A 40 -7.40 5.09 -5.71
C THR A 40 -8.36 4.62 -6.81
N HIS A 41 -9.46 3.98 -6.41
CA HIS A 41 -10.37 3.18 -7.23
C HIS A 41 -9.70 2.04 -8.02
N ARG A 42 -8.47 1.68 -7.65
CA ARG A 42 -7.74 0.56 -8.24
C ARG A 42 -8.21 -0.74 -7.63
N PHE A 43 -8.53 -1.70 -8.50
CA PHE A 43 -8.89 -3.05 -8.12
C PHE A 43 -7.65 -3.95 -8.11
N LEU A 44 -7.32 -4.55 -6.97
CA LEU A 44 -6.22 -5.50 -6.89
C LEU A 44 -6.69 -6.89 -7.31
N CYS A 45 -6.10 -7.42 -8.38
CA CYS A 45 -6.45 -8.71 -8.94
C CYS A 45 -5.25 -9.66 -8.86
N PRO A 46 -5.40 -10.86 -8.29
CA PRO A 46 -4.42 -11.92 -8.46
C PRO A 46 -4.27 -12.27 -9.95
N ALA A 47 -3.03 -12.48 -10.40
CA ALA A 47 -2.71 -12.90 -11.76
C ALA A 47 -3.46 -14.18 -12.15
N SER A 48 -3.56 -15.14 -11.24
CA SER A 48 -4.31 -16.40 -11.41
C SER A 48 -5.80 -16.20 -11.70
N ARG A 49 -6.36 -15.02 -11.40
CA ARG A 49 -7.78 -14.70 -11.54
C ARG A 49 -8.08 -13.70 -12.65
N LEU A 50 -7.09 -13.33 -13.46
CA LEU A 50 -7.24 -12.30 -14.49
C LEU A 50 -8.23 -12.69 -15.59
N GLU A 51 -8.20 -13.94 -16.07
CA GLU A 51 -9.19 -14.43 -17.06
C GLU A 51 -10.62 -14.40 -16.51
N ARG A 52 -10.77 -14.70 -15.21
CA ARG A 52 -12.06 -14.61 -14.54
C ARG A 52 -12.58 -13.18 -14.49
N LEU A 53 -11.69 -12.19 -14.33
CA LEU A 53 -12.05 -10.77 -14.39
C LEU A 53 -12.47 -10.37 -15.81
N ARG A 54 -11.75 -10.85 -16.84
CA ARG A 54 -12.04 -10.56 -18.26
C ARG A 54 -13.45 -11.00 -18.68
N GLY A 55 -13.95 -12.09 -18.10
CA GLY A 55 -15.30 -12.62 -18.33
C GLY A 55 -16.43 -11.91 -17.58
N LYS A 56 -16.18 -10.77 -16.92
CA LYS A 56 -17.20 -9.99 -16.20
C LYS A 56 -17.67 -8.79 -17.00
N ASP A 57 -18.94 -8.42 -16.82
CA ASP A 57 -19.57 -7.29 -17.51
C ASP A 57 -18.95 -5.96 -17.08
N TYR A 58 -18.71 -5.79 -15.78
CA TYR A 58 -18.02 -4.62 -15.23
C TYR A 58 -16.49 -4.84 -15.24
N ARG A 59 -15.77 -3.88 -15.81
CA ARG A 59 -14.30 -3.83 -15.81
C ARG A 59 -13.82 -2.63 -14.98
N PRO A 60 -12.99 -2.83 -13.95
CA PRO A 60 -12.41 -1.73 -13.18
C PRO A 60 -11.62 -0.79 -14.07
N ARG A 61 -11.67 0.52 -13.78
CA ARG A 61 -10.92 1.54 -14.54
C ARG A 61 -9.40 1.47 -14.36
N ARG A 62 -8.94 0.86 -13.26
CA ARG A 62 -7.52 0.69 -12.90
C ARG A 62 -7.32 -0.65 -12.21
N ILE A 63 -6.27 -1.37 -12.58
CA ILE A 63 -5.96 -2.69 -12.03
C ILE A 63 -4.52 -2.72 -11.51
N GLY A 64 -4.36 -3.17 -10.28
CA GLY A 64 -3.07 -3.60 -9.75
C GLY A 64 -2.99 -5.12 -9.82
N LEU A 65 -2.07 -5.65 -10.61
CA LEU A 65 -1.91 -7.10 -10.75
C LEU A 65 -1.00 -7.64 -9.64
N ILE A 66 -1.45 -8.67 -8.93
CA ILE A 66 -0.65 -9.33 -7.90
C ILE A 66 -0.12 -10.64 -8.47
N ALA A 67 1.20 -10.76 -8.59
CA ALA A 67 1.88 -11.91 -9.17
C ALA A 67 1.85 -13.12 -8.22
N ASP A 68 0.75 -13.89 -8.27
CA ASP A 68 0.56 -15.14 -7.52
C ASP A 68 0.77 -16.39 -8.40
N THR A 69 1.30 -16.21 -9.61
CA THR A 69 1.63 -17.25 -10.59
C THR A 69 3.13 -17.19 -10.94
N SER A 70 3.68 -18.29 -11.46
CA SER A 70 5.10 -18.35 -11.88
C SER A 70 5.41 -17.50 -13.11
N THR A 71 4.41 -17.23 -13.94
CA THR A 71 4.47 -16.36 -15.11
C THR A 71 3.29 -15.41 -15.07
N LEU A 72 3.50 -14.15 -15.46
CA LEU A 72 2.41 -13.19 -15.57
C LEU A 72 1.53 -13.55 -16.79
N PRO A 73 0.20 -13.55 -16.64
CA PRO A 73 -0.70 -13.68 -17.77
C PRO A 73 -0.66 -12.42 -18.63
N ASP A 74 -0.99 -12.56 -19.92
CA ASP A 74 -1.29 -11.42 -20.76
C ASP A 74 -2.56 -10.72 -20.27
N TRP A 75 -2.46 -9.43 -19.97
CA TRP A 75 -3.59 -8.61 -19.54
C TRP A 75 -4.34 -7.95 -20.70
N GLY A 76 -3.79 -7.94 -21.92
CA GLY A 76 -4.46 -7.42 -23.11
C GLY A 76 -4.93 -5.96 -22.94
N ASP A 77 -6.24 -5.74 -23.07
CA ASP A 77 -6.89 -4.43 -22.97
C ASP A 77 -7.25 -4.02 -21.53
N LEU A 78 -6.96 -4.86 -20.53
CA LEU A 78 -7.22 -4.54 -19.14
C LEU A 78 -6.30 -3.40 -18.67
N PRO A 79 -6.81 -2.38 -17.96
CA PRO A 79 -6.04 -1.21 -17.56
C PRO A 79 -5.13 -1.50 -16.34
N VAL A 80 -4.16 -2.40 -16.53
CA VAL A 80 -3.12 -2.70 -15.54
C VAL A 80 -2.06 -1.60 -15.56
N ASP A 81 -1.88 -0.89 -14.45
CA ASP A 81 -0.89 0.19 -14.32
C ASP A 81 0.19 -0.11 -13.26
N TYR A 82 0.06 -1.21 -12.51
CA TYR A 82 1.22 -1.81 -11.83
C TYR A 82 1.11 -3.33 -11.68
N VAL A 83 2.26 -3.95 -11.42
CA VAL A 83 2.40 -5.33 -10.93
C VAL A 83 3.09 -5.33 -9.57
N GLU A 84 2.56 -6.06 -8.60
CA GLU A 84 3.24 -6.38 -7.34
C GLU A 84 3.75 -7.81 -7.39
N MET A 85 5.04 -8.01 -7.07
CA MET A 85 5.64 -9.34 -7.04
C MET A 85 6.58 -9.48 -5.87
N LYS A 86 6.53 -10.62 -5.19
CA LYS A 86 7.50 -10.94 -4.15
C LYS A 86 8.89 -11.10 -4.75
N LEU A 87 9.88 -10.40 -4.21
CA LEU A 87 11.26 -10.57 -4.64
C LEU A 87 11.70 -12.00 -4.32
N PRO A 88 12.07 -12.81 -5.34
CA PRO A 88 12.57 -14.15 -5.09
C PRO A 88 13.87 -14.10 -4.27
N PRO A 89 14.17 -15.14 -3.47
CA PRO A 89 15.46 -15.27 -2.81
C PRO A 89 16.60 -15.14 -3.84
N ASP A 90 17.70 -14.53 -3.42
CA ASP A 90 18.93 -14.41 -4.22
C ASP A 90 18.75 -13.72 -5.59
N THR A 91 17.67 -12.95 -5.78
CA THR A 91 17.40 -12.16 -6.98
C THR A 91 17.44 -10.68 -6.62
N SER A 92 18.13 -9.86 -7.42
CA SER A 92 18.12 -8.40 -7.25
C SER A 92 16.81 -7.79 -7.80
N VAL A 93 16.48 -6.56 -7.37
CA VAL A 93 15.30 -5.86 -7.92
C VAL A 93 15.49 -5.55 -9.42
N GLU A 94 16.72 -5.24 -9.84
CA GLU A 94 17.08 -5.05 -11.24
C GLU A 94 16.87 -6.31 -12.07
N GLU A 95 17.37 -7.46 -11.60
CA GLU A 95 17.17 -8.75 -12.26
C GLU A 95 15.70 -9.11 -12.39
N LEU A 96 14.90 -8.86 -11.34
CA LEU A 96 13.45 -9.08 -11.40
C LEU A 96 12.78 -8.17 -12.43
N ALA A 97 13.13 -6.89 -12.45
CA ALA A 97 12.57 -5.92 -13.40
C ALA A 97 12.93 -6.29 -14.86
N GLY A 98 14.19 -6.66 -15.11
CA GLY A 98 14.66 -7.07 -16.43
C GLY A 98 14.00 -8.36 -16.93
N ARG A 99 13.61 -9.28 -16.03
CA ARG A 99 12.91 -10.52 -16.39
C ARG A 99 11.44 -10.34 -16.73
N LEU A 100 10.77 -9.34 -16.16
CA LEU A 100 9.32 -9.16 -16.33
C LEU A 100 8.95 -8.33 -17.55
N GLU A 101 9.89 -7.51 -18.07
CA GLU A 101 9.72 -6.66 -19.26
C GLU A 101 8.33 -5.98 -19.30
N LEU A 102 7.92 -5.39 -18.17
CA LEU A 102 6.60 -4.78 -18.05
C LEU A 102 6.46 -3.67 -19.11
N GLY A 103 5.40 -3.72 -19.91
CA GLY A 103 5.14 -2.74 -20.97
C GLY A 103 5.13 -1.30 -20.46
N ALA A 104 5.31 -0.34 -21.37
CA ALA A 104 5.38 1.07 -21.04
C ALA A 104 4.16 1.52 -20.20
N GLY A 105 4.42 2.24 -19.10
CA GLY A 105 3.38 2.74 -18.20
C GLY A 105 2.98 1.79 -17.07
N VAL A 106 3.53 0.57 -17.01
CA VAL A 106 3.29 -0.37 -15.91
C VAL A 106 4.47 -0.35 -14.93
N ARG A 107 4.20 0.02 -13.68
CA ARG A 107 5.22 0.02 -12.62
C ARG A 107 5.34 -1.35 -11.96
N LEU A 108 6.56 -1.84 -11.73
CA LEU A 108 6.80 -2.97 -10.83
C LEU A 108 6.88 -2.47 -9.38
N PHE A 109 6.22 -3.15 -8.45
CA PHE A 109 6.45 -3.03 -7.02
C PHE A 109 7.00 -4.35 -6.46
N ALA A 110 8.31 -4.39 -6.23
CA ALA A 110 8.98 -5.56 -5.67
C ALA A 110 8.78 -5.62 -4.15
N GLU A 111 8.16 -6.69 -3.65
CA GLU A 111 7.99 -6.89 -2.21
C GLU A 111 9.30 -7.32 -1.58
N VAL A 112 9.74 -6.52 -0.61
CA VAL A 112 11.03 -6.65 0.07
C VAL A 112 10.84 -6.63 1.58
N PRO A 113 11.74 -7.26 2.35
CA PRO A 113 11.68 -7.19 3.80
C PRO A 113 11.88 -5.75 4.30
N PRO A 114 11.17 -5.33 5.36
CA PRO A 114 11.32 -4.01 5.97
C PRO A 114 12.65 -3.95 6.73
N ARG A 115 13.72 -3.54 6.06
CA ARG A 115 15.03 -3.30 6.68
C ARG A 115 15.76 -2.23 5.89
N LYS A 116 16.88 -1.74 6.39
CA LYS A 116 17.75 -0.86 5.60
C LYS A 116 18.08 -1.53 4.27
N MET A 117 17.87 -0.82 3.17
CA MET A 117 18.12 -1.31 1.83
C MET A 117 19.32 -0.60 1.22
N SER A 118 20.25 -1.39 0.70
CA SER A 118 21.29 -0.96 -0.24
C SER A 118 20.99 -1.63 -1.57
N VAL A 119 19.87 -1.26 -2.18
CA VAL A 119 19.40 -1.88 -3.42
C VAL A 119 19.36 -0.80 -4.48
N ASP A 120 20.01 -1.09 -5.60
CA ASP A 120 19.83 -0.33 -6.83
C ASP A 120 18.44 -0.67 -7.37
N VAL A 121 17.54 0.30 -7.38
CA VAL A 121 16.16 0.14 -7.85
C VAL A 121 16.07 0.89 -9.17
N PRO A 122 15.92 0.20 -10.31
CA PRO A 122 15.86 0.85 -11.61
C PRO A 122 14.74 1.89 -11.68
N ASP A 123 14.92 2.87 -12.55
CA ASP A 123 13.89 3.86 -12.86
C ASP A 123 12.59 3.18 -13.26
N GLY A 124 11.48 3.69 -12.72
CA GLY A 124 10.15 3.12 -12.98
C GLY A 124 9.79 1.90 -12.12
N VAL A 125 10.70 1.40 -11.27
CA VAL A 125 10.42 0.37 -10.25
C VAL A 125 10.19 1.02 -8.89
N GLY A 126 9.26 0.46 -8.12
CA GLY A 126 9.02 0.79 -6.73
C GLY A 126 9.17 -0.42 -5.83
N LEU A 127 9.10 -0.17 -4.52
CA LEU A 127 9.19 -1.21 -3.51
C LEU A 127 7.83 -1.47 -2.87
N LYS A 128 7.64 -2.66 -2.32
CA LYS A 128 6.49 -2.98 -1.50
C LYS A 128 6.97 -3.52 -0.17
N VAL A 129 6.34 -3.06 0.90
CA VAL A 129 6.59 -3.56 2.25
C VAL A 129 5.33 -4.19 2.81
N ARG A 130 5.50 -5.33 3.49
CA ARG A 130 4.41 -5.97 4.23
C ARG A 130 4.48 -5.52 5.70
N CYS A 131 3.36 -5.04 6.22
CA CYS A 131 3.25 -4.48 7.58
C CYS A 131 2.49 -5.39 8.55
N GLY A 132 2.11 -6.60 8.14
CA GLY A 132 1.41 -7.54 9.01
C GLY A 132 1.05 -8.86 8.34
N GLY A 133 0.40 -9.74 9.09
CA GLY A 133 -0.07 -11.03 8.60
C GLY A 133 -0.92 -11.76 9.62
N THR A 134 -0.95 -13.09 9.52
CA THR A 134 -1.73 -13.98 10.39
C THR A 134 -0.96 -14.45 11.62
N THR A 135 0.31 -14.09 11.74
CA THR A 135 1.23 -14.49 12.80
C THR A 135 1.99 -13.26 13.31
N ALA A 136 2.44 -13.29 14.57
CA ALA A 136 3.11 -12.15 15.20
C ALA A 136 4.40 -11.73 14.47
N ASP A 137 5.18 -12.70 13.95
CA ASP A 137 6.41 -12.47 13.19
C ASP A 137 6.19 -11.80 11.83
N ALA A 138 4.95 -11.81 11.32
CA ALA A 138 4.60 -11.08 10.09
C ALA A 138 4.48 -9.56 10.30
N PHE A 139 4.48 -9.08 11.54
CA PHE A 139 4.45 -7.65 11.87
C PHE A 139 5.87 -7.16 12.12
N PRO A 140 6.43 -6.35 11.20
CA PRO A 140 7.80 -5.92 11.37
C PRO A 140 7.95 -4.95 12.55
N PRO A 141 9.09 -5.00 13.28
CA PRO A 141 9.41 -3.98 14.25
C PRO A 141 9.38 -2.57 13.64
N VAL A 142 9.03 -1.59 14.46
CA VAL A 142 8.95 -0.17 14.05
C VAL A 142 10.30 0.38 13.60
N GLU A 143 11.41 -0.12 14.15
CA GLU A 143 12.77 0.24 13.79
C GLU A 143 13.09 -0.20 12.36
N HIS A 144 12.67 -1.43 12.03
CA HIS A 144 12.83 -2.05 10.72
C HIS A 144 11.99 -1.34 9.65
N LEU A 145 10.74 -1.03 9.98
CA LEU A 145 9.85 -0.27 9.11
C LEU A 145 10.34 1.19 8.93
N GLY A 146 10.81 1.84 9.99
CA GLY A 146 11.38 3.19 9.93
C GLY A 146 12.64 3.26 9.08
N GLN A 147 13.54 2.27 9.18
CA GLN A 147 14.71 2.15 8.31
C GLN A 147 14.35 1.97 6.84
N PHE A 148 13.33 1.16 6.55
CA PHE A 148 12.81 1.00 5.19
C PHE A 148 12.27 2.32 4.62
N ILE A 149 11.44 3.04 5.39
CA ILE A 149 10.88 4.34 4.99
C ILE A 149 12.00 5.34 4.70
N ARG A 150 12.98 5.45 5.61
CA ARG A 150 14.15 6.32 5.42
C ARG A 150 14.92 5.98 4.16
N SER A 151 15.19 4.69 3.92
CA SER A 151 15.91 4.24 2.71
C SER A 151 15.15 4.65 1.43
N CYS A 152 13.82 4.51 1.42
CA CYS A 152 13.01 4.93 0.27
C CYS A 152 13.03 6.44 0.07
N VAL A 153 12.93 7.22 1.15
CA VAL A 153 12.92 8.69 1.09
C VAL A 153 14.27 9.24 0.64
N GLU A 154 15.36 8.75 1.23
CA GLU A 154 16.74 9.15 0.92
C GLU A 154 17.11 8.84 -0.54
N SER A 155 16.67 7.69 -1.06
CA SER A 155 16.93 7.27 -2.45
C SER A 155 15.86 7.73 -3.44
N GLY A 156 14.79 8.39 -2.99
CA GLY A 156 13.69 8.82 -3.85
C GLY A 156 12.85 7.67 -4.45
N ILE A 157 12.90 6.48 -3.86
CA ILE A 157 12.24 5.27 -4.38
C ILE A 157 10.77 5.27 -3.97
N PRO A 158 9.82 5.21 -4.92
CA PRO A 158 8.41 5.09 -4.59
C PRO A 158 8.13 3.70 -3.99
N PHE A 159 7.24 3.63 -3.01
CA PHE A 159 6.87 2.38 -2.38
C PHE A 159 5.37 2.27 -2.07
N LYS A 160 4.93 1.05 -1.83
CA LYS A 160 3.60 0.71 -1.34
C LYS A 160 3.69 -0.11 -0.06
N ALA A 161 2.61 -0.09 0.71
CA ALA A 161 2.47 -0.97 1.86
C ALA A 161 1.29 -1.94 1.69
N SER A 162 1.29 -3.01 2.47
CA SER A 162 0.21 -4.00 2.45
C SER A 162 0.15 -4.76 3.76
N ALA A 163 -1.03 -5.34 4.04
CA ALA A 163 -1.34 -6.15 5.22
C ALA A 163 -1.15 -5.44 6.58
N GLY A 164 -2.01 -5.75 7.55
CA GLY A 164 -1.91 -5.23 8.92
C GLY A 164 -2.40 -3.79 9.13
N LEU A 165 -2.54 -2.99 8.07
CA LEU A 165 -2.93 -1.58 8.10
C LEU A 165 -4.45 -1.35 8.10
N HIS A 166 -5.18 -2.06 8.96
CA HIS A 166 -6.65 -2.03 8.98
C HIS A 166 -7.23 -0.79 9.67
N HIS A 167 -6.47 -0.20 10.60
CA HIS A 167 -6.90 0.96 11.38
C HIS A 167 -5.93 2.14 11.20
N ALA A 168 -6.43 3.36 11.40
CA ALA A 168 -5.62 4.56 11.29
C ALA A 168 -4.47 4.56 12.29
N VAL A 169 -4.75 4.18 13.53
CA VAL A 169 -3.82 4.28 14.66
C VAL A 169 -3.30 2.90 15.06
N ARG A 170 -2.01 2.85 15.40
CA ARG A 170 -1.36 1.69 16.01
C ARG A 170 -2.14 1.21 17.23
N HIS A 171 -2.33 -0.09 17.37
CA HIS A 171 -3.06 -0.68 18.48
C HIS A 171 -2.55 -2.10 18.75
N PHE A 172 -2.71 -2.56 19.99
CA PHE A 172 -2.37 -3.93 20.38
C PHE A 172 -3.47 -4.90 19.94
N ASP A 173 -3.09 -5.99 19.27
CA ASP A 173 -3.98 -7.10 18.95
C ASP A 173 -3.78 -8.23 19.97
N PRO A 174 -4.71 -8.43 20.93
CA PRO A 174 -4.58 -9.46 21.94
C PRO A 174 -4.66 -10.89 21.39
N SER A 175 -5.25 -11.09 20.20
CA SER A 175 -5.35 -12.43 19.60
C SER A 175 -4.03 -12.92 19.03
N LEU A 176 -3.19 -11.99 18.54
CA LEU A 176 -1.87 -12.28 18.00
C LEU A 176 -0.75 -11.97 18.99
N GLY A 177 -1.04 -11.26 20.07
CA GLY A 177 -0.04 -10.83 21.05
C GLY A 177 0.97 -9.83 20.47
N VAL A 178 0.56 -9.01 19.50
CA VAL A 178 1.44 -8.09 18.77
C VAL A 178 0.77 -6.74 18.56
N ASP A 179 1.57 -5.68 18.50
CA ASP A 179 1.09 -4.39 18.03
C ASP A 179 0.91 -4.38 16.51
N ARG A 180 -0.26 -3.96 16.06
CA ARG A 180 -0.55 -3.69 14.66
C ARG A 180 -0.19 -2.25 14.33
N HIS A 181 0.41 -2.05 13.15
CA HIS A 181 0.70 -0.71 12.63
C HIS A 181 -0.58 0.00 12.18
N GLY A 182 -0.63 1.32 12.37
CA GLY A 182 -1.68 2.17 11.84
C GLY A 182 -1.28 2.78 10.49
N PHE A 183 -2.22 2.90 9.55
CA PHE A 183 -1.91 3.55 8.26
C PHE A 183 -1.61 5.05 8.41
N LEU A 184 -2.20 5.73 9.40
CA LEU A 184 -1.89 7.13 9.71
C LEU A 184 -0.48 7.24 10.31
N ASN A 185 -0.12 6.33 11.23
CA ASN A 185 1.25 6.26 11.75
C ASN A 185 2.27 6.08 10.62
N LEU A 186 2.00 5.18 9.69
CA LEU A 186 2.87 4.93 8.53
C LEU A 186 3.02 6.19 7.67
N LEU A 187 1.91 6.82 7.33
CA LEU A 187 1.88 8.00 6.46
C LEU A 187 2.58 9.22 7.10
N LEU A 188 2.40 9.41 8.41
CA LEU A 188 3.14 10.43 9.17
C LEU A 188 4.61 10.06 9.34
N GLY A 189 4.95 8.78 9.47
CA GLY A 189 6.33 8.30 9.45
C GLY A 189 7.06 8.66 8.15
N VAL A 190 6.36 8.61 7.02
CA VAL A 190 6.90 9.10 5.73
C VAL A 190 7.09 10.61 5.77
N CYS A 191 6.15 11.37 6.32
CA CYS A 191 6.29 12.82 6.48
C CYS A 191 7.49 13.18 7.36
N GLU A 192 7.69 12.50 8.48
CA GLU A 192 8.86 12.69 9.34
C GLU A 192 10.16 12.41 8.58
N ALA A 193 10.25 11.32 7.82
CA ALA A 193 11.43 11.02 7.01
C ALA A 193 11.69 12.07 5.92
N VAL A 194 10.64 12.56 5.24
CA VAL A 194 10.76 13.62 4.22
C VAL A 194 11.38 14.88 4.81
N GLU A 195 11.06 15.17 6.07
CA GLU A 195 11.61 16.31 6.80
C GLU A 195 12.96 16.00 7.49
N GLY A 196 13.58 14.86 7.18
CA GLY A 196 14.88 14.46 7.73
C GLY A 196 14.83 13.98 9.19
N ARG A 197 13.66 13.66 9.72
CA ARG A 197 13.46 13.14 11.08
C ARG A 197 13.33 11.61 11.11
N ASP A 198 13.46 11.03 12.30
CA ASP A 198 13.28 9.58 12.50
C ASP A 198 11.78 9.21 12.47
N PRO A 199 11.34 8.27 11.60
CA PRO A 199 9.95 7.79 11.58
C PRO A 199 9.56 6.97 12.82
N ALA A 200 10.52 6.33 13.50
CA ALA A 200 10.20 5.31 14.50
C ALA A 200 9.33 5.82 15.68
N PRO A 201 9.51 7.05 16.22
CA PRO A 201 8.63 7.59 17.25
C PRO A 201 7.15 7.67 16.84
N VAL A 202 6.86 8.20 15.66
CA VAL A 202 5.47 8.29 15.17
C VAL A 202 4.92 6.91 14.75
N LEU A 203 5.77 5.97 14.32
CA LEU A 203 5.35 4.59 14.09
C LEU A 203 4.97 3.85 15.38
N ARG A 204 5.54 4.22 16.53
CA ARG A 204 5.24 3.65 17.85
C ARG A 204 4.03 4.25 18.54
N THR A 205 3.65 5.48 18.19
CA THR A 205 2.64 6.19 19.00
C THR A 205 1.26 5.56 18.89
N THR A 206 0.59 5.44 20.02
CA THR A 206 -0.82 5.07 20.16
C THR A 206 -1.67 6.26 20.62
N ASP A 207 -1.05 7.43 20.83
CA ASP A 207 -1.75 8.68 21.20
C ASP A 207 -2.45 9.27 19.97
N VAL A 208 -3.76 9.02 19.90
CA VAL A 208 -4.66 9.51 18.86
C VAL A 208 -4.62 11.03 18.74
N GLY A 209 -4.66 11.75 19.87
CA GLY A 209 -4.68 13.21 19.89
C GLY A 209 -3.37 13.79 19.37
N HIS A 210 -2.24 13.16 19.69
CA HIS A 210 -0.94 13.53 19.13
C HIS A 210 -0.88 13.32 17.61
N LEU A 211 -1.34 12.17 17.12
CA LEU A 211 -1.38 11.87 15.67
C LEU A 211 -2.26 12.85 14.89
N VAL A 212 -3.44 13.20 15.41
CA VAL A 212 -4.33 14.18 14.77
C VAL A 212 -3.67 15.56 14.69
N ARG A 213 -3.01 16.00 15.77
CA ARG A 213 -2.25 17.28 15.76
C ARG A 213 -1.12 17.25 14.74
N MET A 214 -0.35 16.16 14.68
CA MET A 214 0.71 16.01 13.68
C MET A 214 0.15 16.05 12.25
N ALA A 215 -0.91 15.28 11.99
CA ALA A 215 -1.56 15.21 10.69
C ALA A 215 -2.10 16.55 10.20
N THR A 216 -2.69 17.34 11.10
CA THR A 216 -3.20 18.68 10.78
C THR A 216 -2.06 19.69 10.54
N ALA A 217 -0.87 19.44 11.08
CA ALA A 217 0.29 20.33 10.97
C ALA A 217 1.20 20.03 9.76
N VAL A 218 0.94 18.95 9.00
CA VAL A 218 1.74 18.59 7.82
C VAL A 218 1.65 19.69 6.77
N GLN A 219 2.79 20.22 6.35
CA GLN A 219 2.87 21.24 5.30
C GLN A 219 2.56 20.65 3.93
N GLU A 220 2.04 21.48 3.00
CA GLU A 220 1.62 20.98 1.68
C GLU A 220 2.78 20.35 0.89
N ASP A 221 3.98 20.90 0.96
CA ASP A 221 5.15 20.36 0.26
C ASP A 221 5.59 19.02 0.84
N THR A 222 5.57 18.87 2.17
CA THR A 222 5.81 17.60 2.86
C THR A 222 4.78 16.56 2.44
N ALA A 223 3.49 16.92 2.45
CA ALA A 223 2.42 16.01 2.03
C ALA A 223 2.59 15.59 0.56
N ARG A 224 2.89 16.54 -0.32
CA ARG A 224 3.14 16.26 -1.75
C ARG A 224 4.30 15.29 -1.93
N ARG A 225 5.44 15.54 -1.28
CA ARG A 225 6.62 14.67 -1.37
C ARG A 225 6.37 13.30 -0.74
N ALA A 226 5.73 13.25 0.41
CA ALA A 226 5.37 12.00 1.08
C ALA A 226 4.48 11.12 0.19
N ARG A 227 3.52 11.72 -0.52
CA ARG A 227 2.61 11.00 -1.44
C ARG A 227 3.22 10.67 -2.80
N GLN A 228 4.28 11.35 -3.23
CA GLN A 228 5.09 10.89 -4.37
C GLN A 228 5.86 9.61 -4.02
N LEU A 229 6.30 9.47 -2.77
CA LEU A 229 7.07 8.34 -2.27
C LEU A 229 6.15 7.17 -1.88
N MET A 230 5.29 7.36 -0.88
CA MET A 230 4.29 6.36 -0.53
C MET A 230 3.15 6.45 -1.53
N VAL A 231 3.04 5.48 -2.44
CA VAL A 231 2.06 5.55 -3.55
C VAL A 231 0.66 5.20 -3.07
N SER A 232 0.49 4.08 -2.39
CA SER A 232 -0.77 3.68 -1.75
C SER A 232 -0.54 2.43 -0.90
N TYR A 233 -1.59 1.95 -0.23
CA TYR A 233 -1.59 0.62 0.39
C TYR A 233 -2.86 -0.15 0.05
N GLY A 234 -2.78 -1.47 0.04
CA GLY A 234 -3.94 -2.33 -0.19
C GLY A 234 -4.75 -2.55 1.09
N SER A 235 -6.07 -2.37 1.01
CA SER A 235 -6.99 -2.69 2.11
C SER A 235 -8.07 -3.67 1.67
N CYS A 236 -8.34 -4.68 2.50
CA CYS A 236 -9.42 -5.63 2.25
C CYS A 236 -10.82 -4.99 2.46
N SER A 237 -10.88 -3.86 3.17
CA SER A 237 -12.07 -3.02 3.38
C SER A 237 -11.79 -1.60 2.88
N THR A 238 -12.59 -1.11 1.93
CA THR A 238 -12.47 0.25 1.40
C THR A 238 -13.11 1.29 2.31
N SER A 239 -14.13 0.93 3.10
CA SER A 239 -14.81 1.88 4.00
C SER A 239 -14.03 2.14 5.28
N THR A 240 -13.39 1.12 5.88
CA THR A 240 -12.74 1.23 7.19
C THR A 240 -11.71 2.37 7.28
N PRO A 241 -10.79 2.55 6.31
CA PRO A 241 -9.87 3.69 6.36
C PRO A 241 -10.56 5.05 6.30
N ILE A 242 -11.65 5.16 5.53
CA ILE A 242 -12.43 6.38 5.39
C ILE A 242 -13.16 6.67 6.71
N ASP A 243 -13.80 5.66 7.29
CA ASP A 243 -14.54 5.76 8.54
C ASP A 243 -13.59 6.16 9.70
N ASP A 244 -12.40 5.57 9.76
CA ASP A 244 -11.37 5.96 10.73
C ASP A 244 -10.92 7.41 10.53
N LEU A 245 -10.64 7.84 9.28
CA LEU A 245 -10.24 9.23 9.00
C LEU A 245 -11.35 10.24 9.34
N ARG A 246 -12.63 9.91 9.07
CA ARG A 246 -13.79 10.73 9.46
C ARG A 246 -13.94 10.80 10.97
N THR A 247 -13.79 9.67 11.65
CA THR A 247 -13.85 9.59 13.12
C THR A 247 -12.77 10.44 13.78
N LEU A 248 -11.59 10.53 13.15
CA LEU A 248 -10.49 11.39 13.58
C LEU A 248 -10.67 12.87 13.18
N GLY A 249 -11.69 13.21 12.41
CA GLY A 249 -11.92 14.57 11.90
C GLY A 249 -10.88 15.05 10.89
N LEU A 250 -10.17 14.12 10.24
CA LEU A 250 -9.11 14.41 9.26
C LEU A 250 -9.65 14.58 7.84
N ILE A 251 -10.86 14.08 7.59
CA ILE A 251 -11.65 14.27 6.37
C ILE A 251 -13.12 14.50 6.74
N SER A 252 -13.88 15.05 5.79
CA SER A 252 -15.33 15.30 5.92
C SER A 252 -16.19 14.11 5.50
#